data_AF-A0A7G6Z6G3-F1
#
_entry.id   AF-A0A7G6Z6G3-F1
#
_cell.length_a   1.000
_cell.length_b   1.000
_cell.length_c   1.000
_cell.angle_alpha   90.00
_cell.angle_beta   90.00
_cell.angle_gamma   90.00
#
_symmetry.space_group_name_H-M   'P 1'
#
loop_
_entity.id
_entity.type
_entity.pdbx_description
1 polymer ?
#
loop_
_entity_poly.entity_id
_entity_poly.type
_entity_poly.pdbx_seq_one_letter_code
_entity_poly.pdbx_strand_id
1 'polypeptide(L)'
;MPASRDLTKPIAGLVFVLGWAMGITLWSVSHLAPNAETGAFLVDIGILAVSVGFAAPFLKTTNGLVAAVILALIGIVLFAFGDFVHVTVITYLLRLLAPLLAVLTPVYKLLDFRIFA
;
A
#
# COMPACT_ATOMS: atom_id res chain seq x y z
N MET A 1 -19.22 -16.51 7.19
CA MET A 1 -18.30 -15.69 6.36
C MET A 1 -18.37 -16.21 4.94
N PRO A 2 -18.58 -15.37 3.91
CA PRO A 2 -18.59 -15.87 2.54
C PRO A 2 -17.24 -16.52 2.21
N ALA A 3 -17.26 -17.64 1.48
CA ALA A 3 -16.06 -18.38 1.11
C ALA A 3 -15.07 -17.44 0.41
N SER A 4 -13.92 -17.17 1.04
CA SER A 4 -12.90 -16.32 0.44
C SER A 4 -12.31 -17.05 -0.77
N ARG A 5 -12.45 -16.46 -1.96
CA ARG A 5 -11.80 -17.00 -3.17
C ARG A 5 -10.29 -16.85 -3.05
N ASP A 6 -9.57 -17.94 -3.32
CA ASP A 6 -8.11 -17.92 -3.39
C ASP A 6 -7.64 -16.90 -4.43
N LEU A 7 -6.58 -16.18 -4.08
CA LEU A 7 -5.98 -15.20 -4.99
C LEU A 7 -5.12 -15.95 -6.02
N THR A 8 -5.44 -15.79 -7.31
CA THR A 8 -4.64 -16.44 -8.36
C THR A 8 -3.29 -15.73 -8.51
N LYS A 9 -2.24 -16.52 -8.77
CA LYS A 9 -0.88 -16.00 -8.97
C LYS A 9 -0.79 -14.91 -10.07
N PRO A 10 -1.47 -15.04 -11.22
CA PRO A 10 -1.42 -14.00 -12.26
C PRO A 10 -1.99 -12.66 -11.79
N ILE A 11 -3.10 -12.67 -11.03
CA ILE A 11 -3.70 -11.44 -10.49
C ILE A 11 -2.75 -10.81 -9.47
N ALA A 12 -2.18 -11.60 -8.56
CA ALA A 12 -1.22 -11.08 -7.59
C ALA A 12 0.03 -10.48 -8.25
N GLY A 13 0.55 -11.12 -9.31
CA GLY A 13 1.66 -10.61 -10.10
C GLY A 13 1.32 -9.33 -10.86
N LEU A 14 0.11 -9.25 -11.43
CA LEU A 14 -0.36 -8.04 -12.09
C LEU A 14 -0.45 -6.86 -11.11
N VAL A 15 -1.04 -7.07 -9.92
CA VAL A 15 -1.11 -6.03 -8.89
C VAL A 15 0.28 -5.60 -8.44
N PHE A 16 1.22 -6.54 -8.29
CA PHE A 16 2.61 -6.22 -8.00
C PHE A 16 3.19 -5.27 -9.06
N VAL A 17 3.10 -5.63 -10.33
CA VAL A 17 3.65 -4.81 -11.43
C VAL A 17 2.97 -3.43 -11.49
N LEU A 18 1.64 -3.38 -11.42
CA LEU A 18 0.89 -2.13 -11.48
C LEU A 18 1.19 -1.21 -10.31
N GLY A 19 1.23 -1.73 -9.08
CA GLY A 19 1.54 -0.94 -7.89
C GLY A 19 2.92 -0.30 -7.96
N TRP A 20 3.92 -1.07 -8.42
CA TRP A 20 5.27 -0.54 -8.63
C TRP A 20 5.35 0.44 -9.79
N ALA A 21 4.71 0.16 -10.92
CA ALA A 21 4.67 1.08 -12.06
C ALA A 21 4.04 2.43 -11.68
N MET A 22 2.95 2.41 -10.91
CA MET A 22 2.33 3.62 -10.36
C MET A 22 3.29 4.37 -9.43
N GLY A 23 3.93 3.69 -8.49
CA GLY A 23 4.88 4.33 -7.57
C GLY A 23 6.05 4.99 -8.27
N ILE A 24 6.69 4.29 -9.22
CA ILE A 24 7.80 4.84 -10.01
C ILE A 24 7.33 6.05 -10.82
N THR A 25 6.16 5.96 -11.44
CA THR A 25 5.60 7.05 -12.24
C THR A 25 5.34 8.28 -11.39
N LEU A 26 4.63 8.11 -10.26
CA LEU A 26 4.27 9.20 -9.35
C LEU A 26 5.52 9.87 -8.75
N TRP A 27 6.51 9.07 -8.34
CA TRP A 27 7.79 9.60 -7.89
C TRP A 27 8.48 10.43 -8.98
N SER A 28 8.52 9.91 -10.20
CA SER A 28 9.22 10.56 -11.33
C SER A 28 8.57 11.88 -11.72
N VAL A 29 7.23 11.98 -11.66
CA VAL A 29 6.51 13.22 -12.02
C VAL A 29 6.28 14.17 -10.85
N SER A 30 6.59 13.78 -9.61
CA SER A 30 6.34 14.60 -8.40
C SER A 30 6.95 16.00 -8.46
N HIS A 31 8.12 16.15 -9.07
CA HIS A 31 8.82 17.43 -9.23
C HIS A 31 8.13 18.39 -10.22
N LEU A 32 7.19 17.90 -11.04
CA LEU A 32 6.39 18.70 -11.96
C LEU A 32 5.13 19.27 -11.29
N ALA A 33 4.90 18.96 -10.01
CA ALA A 33 3.74 19.43 -9.27
C ALA A 33 3.75 20.96 -9.10
N PRO A 34 2.57 21.61 -9.05
CA PRO A 34 2.47 23.07 -8.96
C PRO A 34 2.98 23.65 -7.63
N ASN A 35 3.05 22.82 -6.57
CA ASN A 35 3.57 23.18 -5.27
C ASN A 35 4.17 21.95 -4.56
N ALA A 36 4.92 22.20 -3.49
CA ALA A 36 5.64 21.17 -2.76
C ALA A 36 4.69 20.16 -2.07
N GLU A 37 3.54 20.63 -1.58
CA GLU A 37 2.53 19.81 -0.92
C GLU A 37 1.93 18.78 -1.87
N THR A 38 1.59 19.19 -3.09
CA THR A 38 1.08 18.29 -4.13
C THR A 38 2.15 17.29 -4.55
N GLY A 39 3.40 17.73 -4.68
CA GLY A 39 4.53 16.85 -4.99
C GLY A 39 4.73 15.76 -3.92
N ALA A 40 4.69 16.14 -2.64
CA ALA A 40 4.76 15.22 -1.52
C ALA A 40 3.59 14.23 -1.50
N PHE A 41 2.37 14.72 -1.70
CA PHE A 41 1.18 13.89 -1.74
C PHE A 41 1.22 12.84 -2.87
N LEU A 42 1.74 13.19 -4.05
CA LEU A 42 1.94 12.23 -5.15
C LEU A 42 2.91 11.12 -4.75
N VAL A 43 4.01 11.45 -4.08
CA VAL A 43 4.96 10.47 -3.55
C VAL A 43 4.29 9.56 -2.52
N ASP A 44 3.45 10.10 -1.65
CA ASP A 44 2.75 9.34 -0.62
C ASP A 44 1.72 8.36 -1.19
N ILE A 45 1.01 8.74 -2.25
CA ILE A 45 0.19 7.79 -3.04
C ILE A 45 1.08 6.70 -3.64
N GLY A 46 2.25 7.06 -4.15
CA GLY A 46 3.23 6.11 -4.67
C GLY A 46 3.68 5.09 -3.63
N ILE A 47 3.92 5.52 -2.39
CA ILE A 47 4.27 4.63 -1.27
C ILE A 47 3.15 3.62 -1.01
N LEU A 48 1.89 4.05 -1.00
CA LEU A 48 0.75 3.15 -0.82
C LEU A 48 0.62 2.14 -1.96
N ALA A 49 0.77 2.59 -3.21
CA ALA A 49 0.70 1.73 -4.39
C ALA A 49 1.79 0.65 -4.38
N VAL A 50 3.03 1.02 -4.06
CA VAL A 50 4.16 0.09 -3.93
C VAL A 50 3.93 -0.87 -2.76
N SER A 51 3.40 -0.38 -1.64
CA SER A 51 3.11 -1.21 -0.45
C SER A 51 2.07 -2.29 -0.76
N VAL A 52 0.97 -1.93 -1.44
CA VAL A 52 -0.03 -2.90 -1.90
C VAL A 52 0.55 -3.86 -2.93
N GLY A 53 1.29 -3.33 -3.92
CA GLY A 53 1.95 -4.12 -4.94
C GLY A 53 2.89 -5.16 -4.35
N PHE A 54 3.73 -4.75 -3.40
CA PHE A 54 4.65 -5.63 -2.68
C PHE A 54 3.91 -6.71 -1.86
N ALA A 55 2.83 -6.35 -1.17
CA ALA A 55 2.08 -7.31 -0.36
C ALA A 55 1.33 -8.37 -1.20
N ALA A 56 0.86 -8.01 -2.39
CA ALA A 56 -0.06 -8.83 -3.18
C ALA A 56 0.39 -10.28 -3.45
N PRO A 57 1.65 -10.58 -3.84
CA PRO A 57 2.14 -11.96 -4.03
C PRO A 57 2.14 -12.83 -2.76
N PHE A 58 2.07 -12.19 -1.59
CA PHE A 58 2.12 -12.88 -0.30
C PHE A 58 0.73 -13.12 0.29
N LEU A 59 -0.32 -12.51 -0.25
CA LEU A 59 -1.69 -12.70 0.20
C LEU A 59 -2.25 -14.06 -0.27
N LYS A 60 -2.97 -14.74 0.63
CA LYS A 60 -3.62 -16.04 0.33
C LYS A 60 -4.96 -15.85 -0.40
N THR A 61 -5.71 -14.80 -0.06
CA THR A 61 -7.11 -14.64 -0.49
C THR A 61 -7.36 -13.32 -1.21
N THR A 62 -8.36 -13.33 -2.10
CA THR A 62 -8.83 -12.12 -2.79
C THR A 62 -9.36 -11.09 -1.79
N ASN A 63 -9.99 -11.53 -0.70
CA ASN A 63 -10.48 -10.62 0.35
C ASN A 63 -9.34 -9.87 1.06
N GLY A 64 -8.20 -10.54 1.31
CA GLY A 64 -7.02 -9.89 1.85
C GLY A 64 -6.49 -8.81 0.91
N LEU A 65 -6.50 -9.07 -0.41
CA LEU A 65 -6.11 -8.08 -1.41
C LEU A 65 -7.08 -6.89 -1.44
N VAL A 66 -8.39 -7.14 -1.41
CA VAL A 66 -9.40 -6.08 -1.35
C VAL A 66 -9.24 -5.24 -0.08
N ALA A 67 -8.98 -5.87 1.07
CA ALA A 67 -8.72 -5.16 2.32
C ALA A 67 -7.48 -4.26 2.23
N ALA A 68 -6.39 -4.75 1.63
CA ALA A 68 -5.18 -3.95 1.41
C ALA A 68 -5.45 -2.74 0.50
N VAL A 69 -6.25 -2.91 -0.56
CA VAL A 69 -6.67 -1.81 -1.45
C VAL A 69 -7.54 -0.81 -0.71
N ILE A 70 -8.53 -1.27 0.08
CA ILE A 70 -9.38 -0.39 0.89
C ILE A 70 -8.53 0.41 1.89
N LEU A 71 -7.57 -0.24 2.55
CA LEU A 71 -6.68 0.43 3.48
C LEU A 71 -5.80 1.47 2.78
N ALA A 72 -5.33 1.18 1.57
CA ALA A 72 -4.61 2.16 0.75
C ALA A 72 -5.50 3.35 0.39
N LEU A 73 -6.76 3.13 -0.03
CA LEU A 73 -7.70 4.22 -0.31
C LEU A 73 -7.95 5.10 0.91
N ILE A 74 -8.10 4.50 2.10
CA ILE A 74 -8.19 5.24 3.37
C ILE A 74 -6.89 6.02 3.61
N GLY A 75 -5.74 5.39 3.38
CA GLY A 75 -4.43 6.03 3.47
C GLY A 75 -4.31 7.26 2.58
N ILE A 76 -4.82 7.23 1.35
CA ILE A 76 -4.82 8.40 0.45
C ILE A 76 -5.59 9.56 1.08
N VAL A 77 -6.76 9.31 1.67
CA VAL A 77 -7.55 10.34 2.35
C VAL A 77 -6.79 10.91 3.56
N LEU A 78 -6.14 10.04 4.35
CA LEU A 78 -5.37 10.47 5.51
C LEU A 78 -4.09 11.23 5.12
N PHE A 79 -3.43 10.87 4.04
CA PHE A 79 -2.29 11.62 3.50
C PHE A 79 -2.71 12.98 2.97
N ALA A 80 -3.82 13.05 2.21
CA ALA A 80 -4.36 14.33 1.75
C ALA A 80 -4.65 15.25 2.96
N PHE A 81 -5.26 14.71 4.02
CA PHE A 81 -5.45 15.45 5.25
C PHE A 81 -4.12 15.89 5.89
N GLY A 82 -3.15 14.99 6.03
CA GLY A 82 -1.85 15.29 6.62
C GLY A 82 -1.07 16.37 5.86
N ASP A 83 -1.06 16.31 4.54
CA ASP A 83 -0.26 17.21 3.70
C ASP A 83 -0.91 18.58 3.52
N PHE A 84 -2.23 18.65 3.30
CA PHE A 84 -2.93 19.92 3.09
C PHE A 84 -3.33 20.64 4.38
N VAL A 85 -3.39 19.93 5.52
CA VAL A 85 -3.63 20.52 6.85
C VAL A 85 -2.32 20.63 7.65
N HIS A 86 -1.18 20.28 7.04
CA HIS A 86 0.16 20.33 7.63
C HIS A 86 0.32 19.54 8.94
N VAL A 87 -0.38 18.41 9.06
CA VAL A 87 -0.26 17.49 10.21
C VAL A 87 0.86 16.49 9.96
N THR A 88 2.09 16.96 10.11
CA THR A 88 3.32 16.20 9.79
C THR A 88 3.41 14.85 10.50
N VAL A 89 2.95 14.77 11.75
CA VAL A 89 2.96 13.53 12.54
C VAL A 89 2.15 12.43 11.85
N ILE A 90 0.98 12.77 11.28
CA ILE A 90 0.13 11.80 10.57
C ILE A 90 0.84 11.34 9.30
N THR A 91 1.34 12.26 8.48
CA THR A 91 2.04 11.94 7.24
C THR A 91 3.24 11.01 7.50
N TYR A 92 4.11 11.34 8.44
CA TYR A 92 5.28 10.50 8.74
C TYR A 92 4.92 9.15 9.37
N LEU A 93 3.88 9.11 10.21
CA LEU A 93 3.36 7.86 10.74
C LEU A 93 2.91 6.94 9.60
N LEU A 94 2.15 7.46 8.64
CA LEU A 94 1.64 6.69 7.51
C LEU A 94 2.77 6.25 6.56
N ARG A 95 3.77 7.11 6.32
CA ARG A 95 4.98 6.78 5.53
C ARG A 95 5.75 5.58 6.09
N LEU A 96 5.73 5.39 7.41
CA LEU A 96 6.35 4.24 8.05
C LEU A 96 5.39 3.04 8.13
N LEU A 97 4.13 3.28 8.46
CA LEU A 97 3.13 2.24 8.68
C LEU A 97 2.82 1.46 7.40
N ALA A 98 2.63 2.13 6.27
CA ALA A 98 2.27 1.45 5.03
C ALA A 98 3.34 0.44 4.56
N PRO A 99 4.64 0.80 4.46
CA PRO A 99 5.70 -0.16 4.16
C PRO A 99 5.83 -1.25 5.23
N LEU A 100 5.68 -0.90 6.51
CA LEU A 100 5.74 -1.89 7.59
C LEU A 100 4.67 -2.97 7.43
N LEU A 101 3.41 -2.58 7.21
CA LEU A 101 2.31 -3.52 6.99
C LEU A 101 2.52 -4.37 5.73
N ALA A 102 3.06 -3.78 4.67
CA ALA A 102 3.42 -4.51 3.45
C ALA A 102 4.49 -5.59 3.73
N VAL A 103 5.55 -5.25 4.48
CA VAL A 103 6.63 -6.16 4.88
C VAL A 103 6.17 -7.23 5.87
N LEU A 104 5.21 -6.92 6.74
CA LEU A 104 4.63 -7.92 7.63
C LEU A 104 3.86 -9.02 6.87
N THR A 105 3.37 -8.73 5.67
CA THR A 105 2.61 -9.70 4.85
C THR A 105 3.43 -10.97 4.52
N PRO A 106 4.64 -10.89 3.94
CA PRO A 106 5.49 -12.07 3.77
C PRO A 106 5.93 -12.69 5.10
N VAL A 107 6.16 -11.90 6.16
CA VAL A 107 6.53 -12.43 7.48
C VAL A 107 5.43 -13.35 8.03
N TYR A 108 4.17 -12.93 7.98
CA TYR A 108 3.04 -13.76 8.41
C TYR A 108 2.84 -15.00 7.52
N LYS A 109 3.20 -14.92 6.24
CA LYS A 109 3.18 -16.08 5.34
C LYS A 109 4.28 -17.10 5.68
N LEU A 110 5.47 -16.63 6.02
CA LEU A 110 6.63 -17.47 6.36
C LEU A 110 6.52 -18.12 7.74
N LEU A 111 6.00 -17.38 8.71
CA LEU A 111 5.87 -17.85 10.09
C LEU A 111 4.71 -18.82 10.30
N ASP A 112 3.80 -18.96 9.32
CA ASP A 112 2.61 -19.83 9.32
C ASP A 112 2.06 -20.06 10.74
N PHE A 113 1.77 -18.97 11.48
CA PHE A 113 1.58 -18.94 12.94
C PHE A 113 0.67 -20.10 13.44
N ARG A 114 1.30 -21.24 13.74
CA ARG A 114 0.74 -22.42 14.42
C ARG A 114 1.26 -22.51 15.86
N ILE A 115 1.68 -21.38 16.44
CA ILE A 115 2.23 -21.34 17.83
C ILE A 115 1.10 -21.35 18.88
N PHE A 116 -0.15 -21.18 18.47
CA PHE A 116 -1.35 -21.42 19.27
C PHE A 116 -2.18 -22.60 18.75
N ALA A 117 -1.53 -23.63 18.21
CA ALA A 117 -2.17 -24.89 17.82
C ALA A 117 -1.83 -25.99 18.82
#